data_AF-A0A535CZU4-F1
#
_entry.id   AF-A0A535CZU4-F1
#
_cell.length_a   1.000
_cell.length_b   1.000
_cell.length_c   1.000
_cell.angle_alpha   90.00
_cell.angle_beta   90.00
_cell.angle_gamma   90.00
#
_symmetry.space_group_name_H-M   'P 1'
#
loop_
_entity.id
_entity.type
_entity.pdbx_description
1 polymer ?
#
loop_
_entity_poly.entity_id
_entity_poly.type
_entity_poly.pdbx_seq_one_letter_code
_entity_poly.pdbx_strand_id
1 'polypeptide(L)'
;MTRRLPWARDIDALGTLAFRVAAFAYVAFGLLDWETTATALARGGREGNALAAHVVEHFGVAALLAFKGLVVALIIAVLVVLPRRLAVWVTLTFTLSVALAVVSNIQALVRLG
;
A
#
# COMPACT_ATOMS: atom_id res chain seq x y z
N MET A 1 13.10 39.00 10.16
CA MET A 1 12.54 37.81 10.86
C MET A 1 11.02 37.83 10.69
N THR A 2 10.48 37.10 9.71
CA THR A 2 9.03 37.00 9.50
C THR A 2 8.44 35.96 10.47
N ARG A 3 7.70 36.43 11.48
CA ARG A 3 6.99 35.58 12.43
C ARG A 3 5.91 34.81 11.65
N ARG A 4 6.09 33.50 11.45
CA ARG A 4 5.04 32.66 10.84
C ARG A 4 3.80 32.73 11.73
N LEU A 5 2.65 32.98 11.10
CA LEU A 5 1.36 33.10 11.78
C LEU A 5 0.99 31.75 12.43
N PRO A 6 0.31 31.73 13.59
CA PRO A 6 0.02 30.50 14.34
C PRO A 6 -0.70 29.44 13.50
N TRP A 7 -1.70 29.86 12.72
CA TRP A 7 -2.50 28.98 11.86
C TRP A 7 -1.70 28.27 10.76
N ALA A 8 -0.55 28.82 10.34
CA ALA A 8 0.28 28.18 9.32
C ALA A 8 0.94 26.91 9.85
N ARG A 9 1.30 26.88 11.14
CA ARG A 9 1.83 25.65 11.78
C ARG A 9 0.75 24.57 11.90
N ASP A 10 -0.47 24.97 12.20
CA ASP A 10 -1.59 24.03 12.36
C ASP A 10 -1.90 23.31 11.03
N ILE A 11 -1.85 24.04 9.91
CA ILE A 11 -2.03 23.47 8.57
C ILE A 11 -0.91 22.47 8.23
N ASP A 12 0.34 22.80 8.54
CA ASP A 12 1.49 21.91 8.31
C ASP A 12 1.41 20.63 9.18
N ALA A 13 0.94 20.78 10.43
CA ALA A 13 0.70 19.67 11.35
C ALA A 13 -0.43 18.75 10.86
N LEU A 14 -1.55 19.31 10.42
CA LEU A 14 -2.68 18.56 9.84
C LEU A 14 -2.26 17.81 8.58
N GLY A 15 -1.48 18.44 7.69
CA GLY A 15 -0.94 17.77 6.49
C GLY A 15 -0.01 16.61 6.82
N THR A 16 0.79 16.75 7.88
CA THR A 16 1.67 15.67 8.36
C THR A 16 0.89 14.51 8.98
N LEU A 17 -0.13 14.81 9.77
CA LEU A 17 -1.02 13.81 10.34
C LEU A 17 -1.77 13.05 9.25
N ALA A 18 -2.37 13.76 8.30
CA ALA A 18 -3.07 13.17 7.16
C ALA A 18 -2.17 12.24 6.35
N PHE A 19 -0.92 12.66 6.10
CA PHE A 19 0.06 11.80 5.43
C PHE A 19 0.35 10.52 6.22
N ARG A 20 0.56 10.63 7.53
CA ARG A 20 0.83 9.45 8.38
C ARG A 20 -0.34 8.48 8.40
N VAL A 21 -1.56 8.98 8.52
CA VAL A 21 -2.77 8.15 8.50
C VAL A 21 -2.92 7.46 7.14
N ALA A 22 -2.73 8.19 6.04
CA ALA A 22 -2.81 7.63 4.69
C ALA A 22 -1.73 6.56 4.46
N ALA A 23 -0.49 6.82 4.90
CA ALA A 23 0.62 5.88 4.77
C ALA A 23 0.41 4.63 5.63
N PHE A 24 -0.10 4.79 6.85
CA PHE A 24 -0.47 3.66 7.70
C PHE A 24 -1.56 2.80 7.05
N ALA A 25 -2.62 3.43 6.53
CA ALA A 25 -3.67 2.72 5.81
C ALA A 25 -3.13 2.00 4.57
N TYR A 26 -2.24 2.64 3.82
CA TYR A 26 -1.58 2.02 2.66
C TYR A 26 -0.83 0.73 3.04
N VAL A 27 -0.04 0.77 4.10
CA VAL A 27 0.69 -0.41 4.62
C VAL A 27 -0.28 -1.49 5.09
N ALA A 28 -1.32 -1.12 5.85
CA ALA A 28 -2.31 -2.07 6.36
C ALA A 28 -3.07 -2.79 5.23
N PHE A 29 -3.51 -2.04 4.21
CA PHE A 29 -4.13 -2.65 3.03
C PHE A 29 -3.14 -3.47 2.21
N GLY A 30 -1.86 -3.08 2.14
CA GLY A 30 -0.82 -3.89 1.51
C GLY A 30 -0.60 -5.23 2.18
N LEU A 31 -0.68 -5.28 3.52
CA LEU A 31 -0.64 -6.53 4.29
C LEU A 31 -1.87 -7.40 4.01
N LEU A 32 -3.06 -6.80 4.01
CA LEU A 32 -4.30 -7.52 3.67
C LEU A 32 -4.27 -8.05 2.23
N ASP A 33 -3.73 -7.29 1.29
CA ASP A 33 -3.56 -7.70 -0.10
C ASP A 33 -2.64 -8.91 -0.21
N TRP A 34 -1.51 -8.90 0.51
CA TRP A 34 -0.63 -10.06 0.58
C TRP A 34 -1.34 -11.29 1.18
N GLU A 35 -1.99 -11.16 2.34
CA GLU A 35 -2.70 -12.26 3.01
C GLU A 35 -3.79 -12.87 2.12
N THR A 36 -4.59 -12.02 1.47
CA THR A 36 -5.67 -12.47 0.57
C THR A 36 -5.10 -13.16 -0.67
N THR A 37 -3.99 -12.65 -1.22
CA THR A 37 -3.28 -13.31 -2.33
C THR A 37 -2.71 -14.67 -1.91
N ALA A 38 -2.00 -14.73 -0.77
CA ALA A 38 -1.39 -15.95 -0.27
C ALA A 38 -2.44 -17.03 -0.01
N THR A 39 -3.58 -16.65 0.57
CA THR A 39 -4.71 -17.56 0.81
C THR A 39 -5.33 -18.03 -0.51
N ALA A 40 -5.49 -17.14 -1.50
CA ALA A 40 -6.02 -17.51 -2.81
C ALA A 40 -5.10 -18.51 -3.52
N LEU A 41 -3.79 -18.28 -3.51
CA LEU A 41 -2.78 -19.20 -4.08
C LEU A 41 -2.81 -20.57 -3.38
N ALA A 42 -2.92 -20.59 -2.05
CA ALA A 42 -3.03 -21.85 -1.29
C ALA A 42 -4.30 -22.65 -1.62
N ARG A 43 -5.37 -21.98 -2.07
CA ARG A 43 -6.63 -22.60 -2.55
C ARG A 43 -6.63 -22.93 -4.04
N GLY A 44 -5.49 -22.83 -4.73
CA GLY A 44 -5.38 -23.14 -6.16
C GLY A 44 -5.72 -21.98 -7.10
N GLY A 45 -5.85 -20.75 -6.57
CA GLY A 45 -5.94 -19.53 -7.35
C GLY A 45 -4.65 -19.22 -8.11
N ARG A 46 -4.69 -18.19 -8.97
CA ARG A 46 -3.53 -17.71 -9.74
C ARG A 46 -3.29 -16.24 -9.48
N GLU A 47 -2.02 -15.85 -9.41
CA GLU A 47 -1.60 -14.46 -9.29
C GLU A 47 -1.75 -13.77 -10.66
N GLY A 48 -2.43 -12.61 -10.68
CA GLY A 48 -2.71 -11.88 -11.92
C GLY A 48 -1.57 -10.96 -12.35
N ASN A 49 -0.72 -10.54 -11.40
CA ASN A 49 0.44 -9.73 -11.69
C ASN A 49 1.63 -10.59 -12.11
N ALA A 50 2.10 -10.44 -13.35
CA ALA A 50 3.20 -11.24 -13.91
C ALA A 50 4.48 -11.21 -13.07
N LEU A 51 4.83 -10.07 -12.46
CA LEU A 51 6.02 -9.98 -11.59
C LEU A 51 5.82 -10.73 -10.27
N ALA A 52 4.64 -10.59 -9.66
CA ALA A 52 4.32 -11.31 -8.43
C ALA A 52 4.23 -12.82 -8.67
N ALA A 53 3.65 -13.24 -9.80
CA ALA A 53 3.59 -14.63 -10.23
C ALA A 53 5.01 -15.20 -10.40
N HIS A 54 5.89 -14.46 -11.08
CA HIS A 54 7.29 -14.85 -11.24
C HIS A 54 8.01 -15.05 -9.90
N VAL A 55 7.80 -14.14 -8.94
CA VAL A 55 8.37 -14.26 -7.58
C VAL A 55 7.83 -15.51 -6.87
N VAL A 56 6.54 -15.76 -6.95
CA VAL A 56 5.91 -16.95 -6.34
C VAL A 56 6.45 -18.24 -6.96
N GLU A 57 6.59 -18.30 -8.29
CA GLU A 57 7.10 -19.47 -9.00
C GLU A 57 8.57 -19.78 -8.66
N HIS A 58 9.41 -18.75 -8.51
CA HIS A 58 10.86 -18.94 -8.32
C HIS A 58 11.29 -18.99 -6.86
N PHE A 59 10.58 -18.29 -5.97
CA PHE A 59 10.98 -18.11 -4.57
C PHE A 59 9.87 -18.50 -3.56
N GLY A 60 8.68 -18.89 -4.04
CA GLY A 60 7.56 -19.29 -3.21
C GLY A 60 6.75 -18.12 -2.62
N VAL A 61 5.63 -18.47 -1.98
CA VAL A 61 4.66 -17.49 -1.43
C VAL A 61 5.26 -16.62 -0.32
N ALA A 62 6.22 -17.14 0.47
CA ALA A 62 6.87 -16.37 1.52
C ALA A 62 7.70 -15.19 0.97
N ALA A 63 8.32 -15.35 -0.20
CA ALA A 63 9.09 -14.29 -0.86
C ALA A 63 8.20 -13.16 -1.38
N LEU A 64 6.91 -13.43 -1.63
CA LEU A 64 5.94 -12.43 -2.06
C LEU A 64 5.76 -11.32 -1.02
N LEU A 65 5.81 -11.65 0.28
CA LEU A 65 5.72 -10.65 1.35
C LEU A 65 6.91 -9.70 1.30
N ALA A 66 8.12 -10.26 1.17
CA ALA A 66 9.35 -9.48 1.10
C ALA A 66 9.35 -8.57 -0.14
N PHE A 67 8.93 -9.09 -1.29
CA PHE A 67 8.80 -8.32 -2.52
C PHE A 67 7.80 -7.16 -2.38
N LYS A 68 6.56 -7.44 -1.95
CA LYS A 68 5.53 -6.41 -1.74
C LYS A 68 5.97 -5.39 -0.67
N GLY A 69 6.60 -5.86 0.41
CA GLY A 69 7.15 -5.02 1.46
C GLY A 69 8.25 -4.07 0.94
N LEU A 70 9.14 -4.54 0.08
CA LEU A 70 10.18 -3.72 -0.55
C LEU A 70 9.58 -2.65 -1.47
N VAL A 71 8.57 -3.00 -2.26
CA VAL A 71 7.84 -2.05 -3.12
C VAL A 71 7.16 -0.97 -2.28
N VAL A 72 6.46 -1.34 -1.21
CA VAL A 72 5.81 -0.40 -0.28
C VAL A 72 6.84 0.51 0.38
N ALA A 73 7.97 -0.04 0.85
CA ALA A 73 9.04 0.74 1.45
C ALA A 73 9.65 1.76 0.48
N LEU A 74 9.87 1.37 -0.78
CA LEU A 74 10.36 2.27 -1.82
C LEU A 74 9.38 3.40 -2.11
N ILE A 75 8.08 3.09 -2.22
CA ILE A 75 7.04 4.08 -2.45
C ILE A 75 6.99 5.07 -1.27
N ILE A 76 7.03 4.58 -0.03
CA ILE A 76 7.06 5.44 1.17
C ILE A 76 8.31 6.32 1.18
N ALA A 77 9.48 5.77 0.83
CA ALA A 77 10.72 6.55 0.76
C ALA A 77 10.60 7.73 -0.21
N VAL A 78 10.02 7.51 -1.40
CA VAL A 78 9.75 8.57 -2.38
C VAL A 78 8.70 9.58 -1.86
N LEU A 79 7.66 9.10 -1.20
CA LEU A 79 6.62 9.96 -0.63
C LEU A 79 7.11 10.87 0.50
N VAL A 80 8.14 10.46 1.23
CA VAL A 80 8.72 11.26 2.32
C VAL A 80 9.42 12.52 1.81
N VAL A 81 10.01 12.48 0.60
CA VAL A 81 10.68 13.63 -0.03
C VAL A 81 9.75 14.50 -0.87
N LEU A 82 8.53 14.06 -1.16
CA LEU A 82 7.54 14.86 -1.89
C LEU A 82 6.95 15.99 -1.03
N PRO A 83 6.53 17.12 -1.65
CA PRO A 83 5.75 18.14 -0.96
C PRO A 83 4.52 17.53 -0.29
N ARG A 84 4.25 17.85 0.98
CA ARG A 84 3.23 17.15 1.79
C ARG A 84 1.85 17.07 1.15
N ARG A 85 1.41 18.15 0.48
CA ARG A 85 0.13 18.16 -0.24
C ARG A 85 0.09 17.08 -1.33
N LEU A 86 1.14 16.97 -2.13
CA LEU A 86 1.24 15.94 -3.19
C LEU A 86 1.38 14.56 -2.58
N ALA A 87 2.24 14.42 -1.56
CA ALA A 87 2.46 13.13 -0.88
C ALA A 87 1.15 12.55 -0.34
N VAL A 88 0.28 13.34 0.28
CA VAL A 88 -1.04 12.89 0.76
C VAL A 88 -1.90 12.35 -0.37
N TRP A 89 -2.06 13.11 -1.46
CA TRP A 89 -2.90 12.69 -2.59
C TRP A 89 -2.38 11.43 -3.26
N VAL A 90 -1.07 11.37 -3.52
CA VAL A 90 -0.45 10.19 -4.13
C VAL A 90 -0.59 8.97 -3.21
N THR A 91 -0.41 9.14 -1.89
CA THR A 91 -0.61 8.06 -0.93
C THR A 91 -2.06 7.57 -0.96
N LEU A 92 -3.04 8.48 -0.95
CA LEU A 92 -4.46 8.10 -1.02
C LEU A 92 -4.80 7.34 -2.30
N THR A 93 -4.24 7.73 -3.44
CA THR A 93 -4.41 7.00 -4.70
C THR A 93 -3.86 5.58 -4.59
N PHE A 94 -2.65 5.40 -4.07
CA PHE A 94 -2.09 4.07 -3.84
C PHE A 94 -2.90 3.25 -2.84
N THR A 95 -3.35 3.85 -1.73
CA THR A 95 -4.22 3.20 -0.75
C THR A 95 -5.52 2.72 -1.40
N LEU A 96 -6.15 3.55 -2.23
CA LEU A 96 -7.36 3.19 -2.94
C LEU A 96 -7.12 2.05 -3.92
N SER A 97 -6.04 2.09 -4.71
CA SER A 97 -5.68 1.02 -5.64
C SER A 97 -5.47 -0.32 -4.92
N VAL A 98 -4.76 -0.32 -3.78
CA VAL A 98 -4.55 -1.54 -3.00
C VAL A 98 -5.85 -2.01 -2.36
N ALA A 99 -6.69 -1.11 -1.84
CA ALA A 99 -8.00 -1.49 -1.31
C ALA A 99 -8.88 -2.16 -2.37
N LEU A 100 -8.87 -1.67 -3.61
CA LEU A 100 -9.56 -2.31 -4.73
C LEU A 100 -8.99 -3.71 -5.05
N ALA A 101 -7.66 -3.87 -5.00
CA ALA A 101 -7.02 -5.16 -5.16
C ALA A 101 -7.45 -6.16 -4.07
N VAL A 102 -7.47 -5.73 -2.80
CA VAL A 102 -7.98 -6.53 -1.67
C VAL A 102 -9.41 -6.99 -1.92
N VAL A 103 -10.30 -6.08 -2.34
CA VAL A 103 -11.70 -6.42 -2.65
C VAL A 103 -11.77 -7.45 -3.78
N SER A 104 -10.96 -7.28 -4.84
CA SER A 104 -10.90 -8.24 -5.95
C SER A 104 -10.41 -9.61 -5.50
N ASN A 105 -9.37 -9.67 -4.67
CA ASN A 105 -8.85 -10.93 -4.12
C ASN A 105 -9.89 -11.63 -3.22
N ILE A 106 -10.61 -10.88 -2.38
CA ILE A 106 -11.69 -11.44 -1.55
C ILE A 106 -12.79 -12.03 -2.44
N GLN A 107 -13.20 -11.31 -3.49
CA GLN A 107 -14.20 -11.83 -4.44
C GLN A 107 -13.72 -13.10 -5.14
N ALA A 108 -12.44 -13.17 -5.52
CA ALA A 108 -11.86 -14.38 -6.08
C ALA A 108 -11.85 -15.53 -5.06
N LEU A 109 -11.49 -15.24 -3.80
CA LEU A 109 -11.46 -16.23 -2.73
C LEU A 109 -12.84 -16.84 -2.45
N VAL A 110 -13.89 -16.01 -2.47
CA VAL A 110 -15.29 -16.43 -2.30
C VAL A 110 -15.73 -17.36 -3.45
N ARG A 111 -15.20 -17.20 -4.66
CA ARG A 111 -15.50 -18.08 -5.80
C ARG A 111 -14.75 -19.41 -5.77
N LEU A 112 -13.65 -19.48 -5.01
CA LEU A 112 -12.79 -20.66 -4.88
C LEU A 112 -13.18 -21.56 -3.68
N GLY A 113 -14.01 -21.06 -2.76
CA GLY A 113 -14.60 -21.84 -1.66
C GLY A 113 -15.98 -22.35 -2.04
#